data_AF-A0A3M1X175-F1
#
_entry.id   AF-A0A3M1X175-F1
#
_cell.length_a   1.000
_cell.length_b   1.000
_cell.length_c   1.000
_cell.angle_alpha   90.00
_cell.angle_beta   90.00
_cell.angle_gamma   90.00
#
_symmetry.space_group_name_H-M   'P 1'
#
loop_
_entity.id
_entity.type
_entity.pdbx_description
1 polymer ?
#
loop_
_entity_poly.entity_id
_entity_poly.type
_entity_poly.pdbx_seq_one_letter_code
_entity_poly.pdbx_strand_id
1 'polypeptide(L)'
;MPALANKFPTYNAFAAATLAEVYGNKNLEQALRYEANRFGSVYIENLGSGRFRIQDLPVMAQIAPIQATVLEDMDGDGQRDIVLAGNLYGAEIETPRADAGLGLWLRGQGQGQFEAVPTRQSGLSLPDDVRALRLIRTPAGTALLSAANHGPLRLIRMGP
;
A
#
# COMPACT_ATOMS: atom_id res chain seq x y z
N MET A 1 20.63 24.02 -6.96
CA MET A 1 20.97 25.29 -6.30
C MET A 1 22.48 25.45 -6.22
N PRO A 2 23.12 26.19 -7.14
CA PRO A 2 24.58 26.38 -7.15
C PRO A 2 25.13 26.98 -5.84
N ALA A 3 24.33 27.81 -5.15
CA ALA A 3 24.70 28.42 -3.88
C ALA A 3 24.90 27.43 -2.71
N LEU A 4 24.30 26.24 -2.77
CA LEU A 4 24.49 25.23 -1.72
C LEU A 4 25.90 24.65 -1.73
N ALA A 5 26.53 24.52 -2.90
CA ALA A 5 27.92 24.05 -3.01
C ALA A 5 28.91 25.04 -2.37
N ASN A 6 28.61 26.34 -2.43
CA ASN A 6 29.41 27.37 -1.74
C ASN A 6 29.14 27.39 -0.23
N LYS A 7 27.90 27.11 0.18
CA LYS A 7 27.48 27.13 1.60
C LYS A 7 27.90 25.87 2.36
N PHE A 8 27.95 24.73 1.68
CA PHE A 8 28.33 23.43 2.22
C PHE A 8 29.37 22.77 1.29
N PRO A 9 30.67 23.03 1.52
CA PRO A 9 31.74 22.59 0.61
C PRO A 9 31.96 21.07 0.57
N THR A 10 31.42 20.33 1.53
CA THR A 10 31.54 18.87 1.61
C THR A 10 30.17 18.22 1.76
N TYR A 11 30.01 17.00 1.25
CA TYR A 11 28.79 16.22 1.40
C TYR A 11 28.43 15.99 2.87
N ASN A 12 29.42 15.76 3.74
CA ASN A 12 29.20 15.58 5.18
C ASN A 12 28.64 16.84 5.84
N ALA A 13 29.16 18.03 5.48
CA ALA A 13 28.66 19.29 6.01
C ALA A 13 27.22 19.57 5.55
N PHE A 14 26.86 19.19 4.33
CA PHE A 14 25.48 19.28 3.86
C PHE A 14 24.55 18.28 4.54
N ALA A 15 24.97 17.02 4.69
CA ALA A 15 24.17 15.96 5.32
C ALA A 15 23.87 16.23 6.80
N ALA A 16 24.77 16.90 7.51
CA ALA A 16 24.57 17.29 8.91
C ALA A 16 23.73 18.57 9.09
N ALA A 17 23.48 19.33 8.03
CA ALA A 17 22.79 20.61 8.10
C ALA A 17 21.28 20.44 8.32
N THR A 18 20.73 21.25 9.20
CA THR A 18 19.28 21.36 9.41
C THR A 18 18.59 22.05 8.22
N LEU A 19 17.28 21.82 8.06
CA LEU A 19 16.47 22.54 7.07
C LEU A 19 16.60 24.07 7.22
N ALA A 20 16.69 24.57 8.45
CA ALA A 20 16.87 25.99 8.75
C ALA A 20 18.23 26.52 8.26
N GLU A 21 19.31 25.75 8.43
CA GLU A 21 20.62 26.12 7.92
C GLU A 21 20.68 26.05 6.40
N VAL A 22 19.94 25.15 5.76
CA VAL A 22 19.89 25.04 4.30
C VAL A 22 19.07 26.19 3.70
N TYR A 23 17.83 26.36 4.16
CA TYR A 23 16.84 27.24 3.52
C TYR A 23 16.65 28.59 4.22
N GLY A 24 17.03 28.73 5.49
CA GLY A 24 16.83 29.92 6.32
C GLY A 24 15.44 29.98 6.96
N ASN A 25 15.38 30.39 8.22
CA ASN A 25 14.13 30.46 9.00
C ASN A 25 13.03 31.26 8.30
N LYS A 26 13.35 32.45 7.77
CA LYS A 26 12.39 33.31 7.07
C LYS A 26 11.73 32.63 5.86
N ASN A 27 12.50 31.84 5.11
CA ASN A 27 11.96 31.13 3.94
C ASN A 27 11.11 29.94 4.36
N LEU A 28 11.48 29.24 5.44
CA LEU A 28 10.70 28.13 5.98
C LEU A 28 9.37 28.60 6.59
N GLU A 29 9.35 29.74 7.27
CA GLU A 29 8.13 30.33 7.84
C GLU A 29 7.12 30.75 6.75
N GLN A 30 7.62 31.18 5.59
CA GLN A 30 6.80 31.57 4.45
C GLN A 30 6.48 30.39 3.51
N ALA A 31 7.06 29.22 3.77
CA ALA A 31 6.88 28.05 2.92
C ALA A 31 5.50 27.43 3.12
N LEU A 32 4.96 26.92 2.02
CA LEU A 32 3.81 26.03 2.06
C LEU A 32 4.21 24.72 2.75
N ARG A 33 3.60 24.42 3.89
CA ARG A 33 3.86 23.22 4.67
C ARG A 33 2.71 22.23 4.51
N TYR A 34 3.05 21.05 4.01
CA TYR A 34 2.18 19.89 4.03
C TYR A 34 2.75 18.84 4.98
N GLU A 35 1.87 18.12 5.65
CA GLU A 35 2.23 17.05 6.58
C GLU A 35 1.51 15.77 6.20
N ALA A 36 2.23 14.66 6.30
CA ALA A 36 1.65 13.33 6.31
C ALA A 36 1.53 12.88 7.76
N ASN A 37 0.30 12.61 8.21
CA ASN A 37 -0.01 12.21 9.57
C ASN A 37 -0.30 10.70 9.70
N ARG A 38 -0.39 9.98 8.57
CA ARG A 38 -0.65 8.55 8.55
C ARG A 38 0.06 7.89 7.37
N PHE A 39 0.80 6.83 7.68
CA PHE A 39 1.51 5.99 6.69
C PHE A 39 0.90 4.60 6.56
N GLY A 40 0.03 4.21 7.50
CA GLY A 40 -0.65 2.92 7.47
C GLY A 40 -1.84 2.90 6.51
N SER A 41 -2.09 1.72 5.96
CA SER A 41 -3.26 1.38 5.15
C SER A 41 -4.53 1.42 6.00
N VAL A 42 -5.55 2.12 5.52
CA VAL A 42 -6.82 2.33 6.24
C VAL A 42 -8.03 2.02 5.37
N TYR A 43 -9.11 1.60 6.02
CA TYR A 43 -10.46 1.68 5.49
C TYR A 43 -11.05 3.05 5.84
N ILE A 44 -11.61 3.73 4.84
CA ILE A 44 -12.26 5.03 5.01
C ILE A 44 -13.72 4.89 4.58
N GLU A 45 -14.63 5.03 5.54
CA GLU A 45 -16.06 5.04 5.28
C GLU A 45 -16.55 6.47 5.13
N ASN A 46 -17.30 6.72 4.06
CA ASN A 46 -18.02 7.97 3.87
C ASN A 46 -19.35 7.93 4.63
N LEU A 47 -19.46 8.74 5.69
CA LEU A 47 -20.66 8.86 6.53
C LEU A 47 -21.67 9.89 5.99
N GLY A 48 -21.42 10.43 4.80
CA GLY A 48 -22.19 11.52 4.21
C GLY A 48 -21.83 12.89 4.80
N SER A 49 -22.29 13.95 4.12
CA SER A 49 -22.13 15.35 4.56
C SER A 49 -20.68 15.76 4.85
N GLY A 50 -19.71 15.21 4.09
CA GLY A 50 -18.29 15.50 4.25
C GLY A 50 -17.64 14.88 5.50
N ARG A 51 -18.31 13.94 6.18
CA ARG A 51 -17.76 13.22 7.33
C ARG A 51 -17.22 11.86 6.90
N PHE A 52 -16.07 11.50 7.47
CA PHE A 52 -15.42 10.23 7.21
C PHE A 52 -15.06 9.53 8.52
N ARG A 53 -15.27 8.22 8.57
CA ARG A 53 -14.76 7.36 9.63
C ARG A 53 -13.55 6.62 9.09
N ILE A 54 -12.43 6.75 9.79
CA ILE A 54 -11.16 6.12 9.41
C ILE A 54 -10.90 4.97 10.37
N GLN A 55 -10.61 3.79 9.83
CA GLN A 55 -10.27 2.61 10.59
C GLN A 55 -8.98 1.99 10.03
N ASP A 56 -8.05 1.66 10.92
CA ASP A 56 -6.82 0.97 10.52
C ASP A 56 -7.14 -0.45 10.03
N LEU A 57 -6.54 -0.83 8.90
CA LEU A 57 -6.55 -2.21 8.47
C LEU A 57 -5.64 -3.05 9.40
N PRO A 58 -5.90 -4.37 9.52
CA PRO A 58 -5.09 -5.25 10.36
C PRO A 58 -3.59 -5.12 10.09
N VAL A 59 -2.75 -5.42 11.09
CA VAL A 59 -1.28 -5.31 11.00
C VAL A 59 -0.70 -6.03 9.79
N MET A 60 -1.31 -7.13 9.37
CA MET A 60 -0.91 -7.89 8.17
C MET A 60 -1.00 -7.06 6.88
N ALA A 61 -1.93 -6.10 6.79
CA ALA A 61 -2.07 -5.18 5.66
C ALA A 61 -1.01 -4.06 5.64
N GLN A 62 -0.15 -4.00 6.65
CA GLN A 62 0.90 -2.99 6.80
C GLN A 62 2.30 -3.53 6.45
N ILE A 63 2.42 -4.84 6.19
CA ILE A 63 3.72 -5.52 5.99
C ILE A 63 4.43 -5.06 4.70
N ALA A 64 3.66 -4.77 3.66
CA ALA A 64 4.18 -4.32 2.37
C ALA A 64 3.23 -3.29 1.74
N PRO A 65 3.73 -2.42 0.85
CA PRO A 65 2.90 -1.47 0.13
C PRO A 65 1.77 -2.18 -0.63
N ILE A 66 0.55 -1.70 -0.43
CA ILE A 66 -0.62 -2.13 -1.20
C ILE A 66 -0.63 -1.33 -2.51
N GLN A 67 -0.57 -2.02 -3.64
CA GLN A 67 -0.56 -1.41 -4.97
C GLN A 67 -1.76 -1.86 -5.81
N ALA A 68 -2.46 -2.91 -5.40
CA ALA A 68 -3.64 -3.41 -6.08
C ALA A 68 -4.65 -4.01 -5.10
N THR A 69 -5.93 -3.78 -5.36
CA THR A 69 -7.02 -4.33 -4.56
C THR A 69 -8.18 -4.80 -5.44
N VAL A 70 -8.94 -5.79 -4.96
CA VAL A 70 -10.27 -6.15 -5.46
C VAL A 70 -11.20 -6.42 -4.30
N LEU A 71 -12.50 -6.20 -4.51
CA LEU A 71 -13.55 -6.45 -3.53
C LEU A 71 -14.54 -7.47 -4.11
N GLU A 72 -14.81 -8.53 -3.37
CA GLU A 72 -15.75 -9.60 -3.70
C GLU A 72 -16.19 -10.32 -2.43
N ASP A 73 -17.36 -10.95 -2.43
CA ASP A 73 -17.76 -11.89 -1.38
C ASP A 73 -17.13 -13.25 -1.68
N MET A 74 -16.05 -13.61 -0.98
CA MET A 74 -15.17 -14.71 -1.40
C MET A 74 -15.49 -16.03 -0.71
N ASP A 75 -16.03 -15.97 0.52
CA ASP A 75 -16.54 -17.13 1.25
C ASP A 75 -18.06 -17.29 1.15
N GLY A 76 -18.76 -16.35 0.50
CA GLY A 76 -20.19 -16.43 0.23
C GLY A 76 -21.05 -16.11 1.46
N ASP A 77 -20.50 -15.40 2.45
CA ASP A 77 -21.18 -15.05 3.69
C ASP A 77 -22.06 -13.79 3.57
N GLY A 78 -22.06 -13.14 2.38
CA GLY A 78 -22.81 -11.92 2.09
C GLY A 78 -22.08 -10.64 2.46
N GLN A 79 -20.86 -10.73 3.01
CA GLN A 79 -20.01 -9.60 3.38
C GLN A 79 -18.94 -9.41 2.31
N ARG A 80 -18.61 -8.14 2.01
CA ARG A 80 -17.55 -7.87 1.04
C ARG A 80 -16.19 -8.05 1.69
N ASP A 81 -15.39 -8.88 1.06
CA ASP A 81 -13.99 -9.05 1.39
C ASP A 81 -13.10 -8.13 0.54
N ILE A 82 -11.82 -8.09 0.90
CA ILE A 82 -10.80 -7.39 0.13
C ILE A 82 -9.63 -8.35 -0.13
N VAL A 83 -9.19 -8.45 -1.37
CA VAL A 83 -7.86 -8.98 -1.68
C VAL A 83 -6.92 -7.83 -1.91
N LEU A 84 -5.82 -7.82 -1.18
CA LEU A 84 -4.74 -6.86 -1.29
C LEU A 84 -3.53 -7.54 -1.92
N ALA A 85 -2.80 -6.83 -2.77
CA ALA A 85 -1.49 -7.22 -3.25
C ALA A 85 -0.64 -5.98 -3.54
N GLY A 86 0.67 -6.19 -3.70
CA GLY A 86 1.58 -5.10 -4.02
C GLY A 86 3.01 -5.55 -3.96
N ASN A 87 3.76 -5.05 -2.97
CA ASN A 87 5.22 -4.99 -2.92
C ASN A 87 5.81 -3.78 -3.67
N LEU A 88 7.10 -3.53 -3.42
CA LEU A 88 7.88 -2.51 -4.08
C LEU A 88 9.30 -3.01 -4.30
N TYR A 89 9.59 -3.45 -5.53
CA TYR A 89 10.92 -3.93 -5.89
C TYR A 89 11.85 -2.81 -6.36
N GLY A 90 11.29 -1.72 -6.88
CA GLY A 90 12.01 -0.52 -7.29
C GLY A 90 12.30 0.43 -6.14
N ALA A 91 12.95 -0.05 -5.08
CA ALA A 91 13.43 0.80 -3.99
C ALA A 91 14.73 1.52 -4.38
N GLU A 92 15.05 2.64 -3.72
CA GLU A 92 16.36 3.30 -3.88
C GLU A 92 17.50 2.38 -3.42
N ILE A 93 18.72 2.63 -3.90
CA ILE A 93 19.89 1.75 -3.64
C ILE A 93 20.12 1.50 -2.14
N GLU A 94 19.90 2.53 -1.32
CA GLU A 94 20.12 2.50 0.13
C GLU A 94 18.87 2.05 0.92
N THR A 95 17.74 1.83 0.25
CA THR A 95 16.47 1.43 0.85
C THR A 95 16.20 -0.04 0.51
N PRO A 96 16.08 -0.95 1.49
CA PRO A 96 15.66 -2.32 1.22
C PRO A 96 14.30 -2.37 0.54
N ARG A 97 14.10 -3.37 -0.31
CA ARG A 97 12.80 -3.61 -0.93
C ARG A 97 11.75 -3.91 0.12
N ALA A 98 10.53 -3.40 -0.10
CA ALA A 98 9.37 -3.81 0.67
C ALA A 98 8.67 -4.94 -0.08
N ASP A 99 9.23 -6.16 0.03
CA ASP A 99 8.85 -7.35 -0.76
C ASP A 99 8.34 -8.53 0.08
N ALA A 100 8.00 -8.29 1.34
CA ALA A 100 7.48 -9.30 2.26
C ALA A 100 5.98 -9.64 2.05
N GLY A 101 5.29 -8.96 1.12
CA GLY A 101 3.88 -9.18 0.84
C GLY A 101 3.64 -10.44 0.01
N LEU A 102 2.69 -11.27 0.44
CA LEU A 102 2.28 -12.50 -0.25
C LEU A 102 0.89 -12.40 -0.89
N GLY A 103 0.34 -11.20 -0.96
CA GLY A 103 -1.09 -10.98 -1.05
C GLY A 103 -1.79 -11.26 0.28
N LEU A 104 -2.93 -10.61 0.50
CA LEU A 104 -3.70 -10.74 1.73
C LEU A 104 -5.19 -10.74 1.42
N TRP A 105 -5.89 -11.77 1.92
CA TRP A 105 -7.34 -11.75 1.99
C TRP A 105 -7.76 -11.17 3.33
N LEU A 106 -8.51 -10.08 3.27
CA LEU A 106 -9.21 -9.47 4.38
C LEU A 106 -10.67 -9.91 4.31
N ARG A 107 -11.06 -10.83 5.19
CA ARG A 107 -12.45 -11.27 5.32
C ARG A 107 -13.28 -10.16 5.97
N GLY A 108 -14.39 -9.79 5.35
CA GLY A 108 -15.34 -8.84 5.87
C GLY A 108 -16.05 -9.40 7.10
N GLN A 109 -16.07 -8.62 8.17
CA GLN A 109 -16.86 -8.91 9.39
C GLN A 109 -18.02 -7.93 9.56
N GLY A 110 -18.29 -7.13 8.52
CA GLY A 110 -19.38 -6.17 8.49
C GLY A 110 -19.00 -4.87 9.19
N GLN A 111 -19.80 -3.83 8.95
CA GLN A 111 -19.60 -2.50 9.56
C GLN A 111 -18.21 -1.87 9.33
N GLY A 112 -17.48 -2.31 8.28
CA GLY A 112 -16.11 -1.86 7.98
C GLY A 112 -15.01 -2.59 8.75
N GLN A 113 -15.33 -3.68 9.45
CA GLN A 113 -14.37 -4.53 10.12
C GLN A 113 -13.83 -5.62 9.19
N PHE A 114 -12.53 -5.91 9.32
CA PHE A 114 -11.82 -6.86 8.48
C PHE A 114 -10.90 -7.74 9.31
N GLU A 115 -10.90 -9.03 8.99
CA GLU A 115 -9.99 -10.01 9.58
C GLU A 115 -8.99 -10.48 8.53
N ALA A 116 -7.71 -10.46 8.89
CA ALA A 116 -6.66 -10.98 8.01
C ALA A 116 -6.68 -12.51 7.99
N VAL A 117 -7.00 -13.11 6.84
CA VAL A 117 -6.94 -14.55 6.65
C VAL A 117 -5.51 -14.95 6.26
N PRO A 118 -4.82 -15.78 7.05
CA PRO A 118 -3.44 -16.19 6.75
C PRO A 118 -3.34 -16.90 5.40
N THR A 119 -2.26 -16.65 4.65
CA THR A 119 -1.95 -17.31 3.36
C THR A 119 -2.07 -18.83 3.40
N ARG A 120 -1.66 -19.47 4.51
CA ARG A 120 -1.77 -20.93 4.68
C ARG A 120 -3.21 -21.44 4.74
N GLN A 121 -4.15 -20.60 5.15
CA GLN A 121 -5.57 -20.92 5.21
C GLN A 121 -6.28 -20.51 3.91
N SER A 122 -5.94 -19.35 3.36
CA SER A 122 -6.59 -18.83 2.14
C SER A 122 -6.10 -19.45 0.84
N GLY A 123 -4.90 -20.03 0.82
CA GLY A 123 -4.25 -20.48 -0.42
C GLY A 123 -3.78 -19.35 -1.34
N LEU A 124 -4.02 -18.08 -0.99
CA LEU A 124 -3.66 -16.91 -1.80
C LEU A 124 -2.15 -16.68 -1.77
N SER A 125 -1.51 -16.72 -2.94
CA SER A 125 -0.08 -16.44 -3.09
C SER A 125 0.22 -15.51 -4.26
N LEU A 126 0.52 -14.26 -3.91
CA LEU A 126 0.89 -13.15 -4.78
C LEU A 126 2.18 -12.48 -4.26
N PRO A 127 3.33 -13.18 -4.29
CA PRO A 127 4.61 -12.67 -3.74
C PRO A 127 5.30 -11.64 -4.65
N ASP A 128 4.81 -11.47 -5.87
CA ASP A 128 5.41 -10.64 -6.91
C ASP A 128 5.17 -9.13 -6.66
N ASP A 129 5.79 -8.25 -7.45
CA ASP A 129 5.51 -6.80 -7.47
C ASP A 129 4.21 -6.50 -8.24
N VAL A 130 3.07 -6.84 -7.63
CA VAL A 130 1.73 -6.76 -8.22
C VAL A 130 1.29 -5.30 -8.40
N ARG A 131 0.78 -4.98 -9.59
CA ARG A 131 0.32 -3.62 -9.96
C ARG A 131 -1.16 -3.55 -10.34
N ALA A 132 -1.77 -4.68 -10.66
CA ALA A 132 -3.21 -4.74 -10.88
C ALA A 132 -3.78 -6.09 -10.49
N LEU A 133 -4.98 -6.02 -9.93
CA LEU A 133 -5.86 -7.17 -9.67
C LEU A 133 -7.19 -6.93 -10.37
N ARG A 134 -7.73 -7.96 -11.02
CA ARG A 134 -9.05 -7.92 -11.65
C ARG A 134 -9.78 -9.25 -11.48
N LEU A 135 -11.06 -9.18 -11.16
CA LEU A 135 -11.92 -10.35 -11.18
C LEU A 135 -12.41 -10.58 -12.60
N ILE A 136 -12.34 -11.82 -13.06
CA ILE A 136 -12.87 -12.23 -14.35
C ILE A 136 -13.82 -13.41 -14.15
N ARG A 137 -14.83 -13.50 -15.04
CA ARG A 137 -15.73 -14.64 -15.08
C ARG A 137 -15.20 -15.67 -16.06
N THR A 138 -15.14 -16.92 -15.61
CA THR A 138 -14.77 -18.08 -16.44
C THR A 138 -15.89 -19.10 -16.40
N PRO A 139 -15.93 -20.08 -17.32
CA PRO A 139 -16.88 -21.19 -17.22
C PRO A 139 -16.76 -21.99 -15.90
N ALA A 140 -15.61 -21.93 -15.23
CA ALA A 140 -15.34 -22.62 -13.96
C ALA A 140 -15.65 -21.78 -12.71
N GLY A 141 -16.14 -20.55 -12.89
CA GLY A 141 -16.44 -19.59 -11.81
C GLY A 141 -15.66 -18.27 -11.92
N THR A 142 -15.73 -17.47 -10.86
CA THR A 142 -14.93 -16.24 -10.72
C THR A 142 -13.47 -16.58 -10.50
N ALA A 143 -12.58 -15.85 -11.16
CA ALA A 143 -11.14 -16.00 -11.01
C ALA A 143 -10.48 -14.63 -10.85
N LEU A 144 -9.38 -14.59 -10.09
CA LEU A 144 -8.57 -13.41 -9.88
C LEU A 144 -7.41 -13.39 -10.88
N LEU A 145 -7.39 -12.36 -11.71
CA LEU A 145 -6.30 -12.02 -12.59
C LEU A 145 -5.33 -11.08 -11.87
N SER A 146 -4.05 -11.42 -11.85
CA SER A 146 -2.97 -10.62 -11.25
C SER A 146 -1.92 -10.26 -12.29
N ALA A 147 -1.61 -8.97 -12.39
CA ALA A 147 -0.52 -8.45 -13.21
C ALA A 147 0.57 -7.87 -12.31
N ALA A 148 1.81 -8.31 -12.52
CA ALA A 148 2.99 -7.85 -11.79
C ALA A 148 4.03 -7.25 -12.73
N ASN A 149 4.84 -6.32 -12.22
CA ASN A 149 5.97 -5.76 -12.96
C ASN A 149 6.93 -6.89 -13.36
N HIS A 150 7.27 -6.95 -14.66
CA HIS A 150 8.19 -7.95 -15.23
C HIS A 150 7.83 -9.43 -14.95
N GLY A 151 6.58 -9.69 -14.52
CA GLY A 151 6.07 -11.03 -14.25
C GLY A 151 5.06 -11.48 -15.30
N PRO A 152 4.77 -12.79 -15.37
CA PRO A 152 3.66 -13.27 -16.19
C PRO A 152 2.32 -12.79 -15.62
N LEU A 153 1.32 -12.67 -16.49
CA LEU A 153 -0.06 -12.55 -16.04
C LEU A 153 -0.48 -13.86 -15.37
N ARG A 154 -0.96 -13.78 -14.13
CA ARG A 154 -1.38 -14.95 -13.34
C ARG A 154 -2.89 -14.99 -13.20
N LEU A 155 -3.47 -16.17 -13.34
CA LEU A 155 -4.88 -16.44 -13.05
C LEU A 155 -4.97 -17.36 -11.84
N ILE A 156 -5.69 -16.91 -10.82
CA ILE A 156 -5.92 -17.64 -9.57
C ILE A 156 -7.41 -17.94 -9.50
N ARG A 157 -7.76 -19.21 -9.31
CA ARG A 157 -9.16 -19.59 -9.13
C ARG A 157 -9.61 -19.14 -7.74
N MET A 158 -10.77 -18.48 -7.68
CA MET A 158 -11.40 -18.11 -6.42
C MET A 158 -12.48 -19.17 -6.14
N GLY A 159 -12.36 -19.86 -5.01
CA GLY A 159 -13.28 -20.92 -4.61
C GLY A 159 -12.77 -21.58 -3.33
N PRO A 160 -13.64 -22.33 -2.62
CA PRO A 160 -13.25 -23.07 -1.42
C PRO A 160 -12.17 -24.12 -1.71
#